data_AF-A0A6L6F1A1-F1
#
_entry.id   AF-A0A6L6F1A1-F1
#
_cell.length_a   1.000
_cell.length_b   1.000
_cell.length_c   1.000
_cell.angle_alpha   90.00
_cell.angle_beta   90.00
_cell.angle_gamma   90.00
#
_symmetry.space_group_name_H-M   'P 1'
#
loop_
_entity.id
_entity.type
_entity.pdbx_description
1 polymer ?
#
loop_
_entity_poly.entity_id
_entity_poly.type
_entity_poly.pdbx_seq_one_letter_code
_entity_poly.pdbx_strand_id
1 'polypeptide(L)'
;TFGPVSDNAQGIAEMSGDVHGEGAAVLTRLDAVGNSTKAITKGIAIATAVLAATALFGSFRDAVTAATAASGASIADVFANLEYIGILNIASPANLVGLIIGASVVFLFSGLAINAVSRAAGAVIFEVRRQFRDHPGIMLGTEKPEYAKVVDIVTRDSLRELVTPGILAVFTPIAVGFGLGIGPLGAYLAGTIGTGVLMAVFLSNSGGAWDNAKKFVEDGNYGGKGSDAHSATVIGDTVGDPFKDTAGPAINPLIKVMNLVALLIAPAVVSLSIGNDANAGMRWGISILAALIVIISVVISKRRPIAVGDMEDLPVQV
;
A
#
# COMPACT_ATOMS: atom_id res chain seq x y z
N THR A 1 0.14 18.54 5.89
CA THR A 1 -0.91 19.03 6.81
C THR A 1 -1.72 20.17 6.22
N PHE A 2 -1.14 21.15 5.52
CA PHE A 2 -1.92 22.23 4.87
C PHE A 2 -3.05 21.73 3.95
N GLY A 3 -2.76 20.83 3.00
CA GLY A 3 -3.75 20.39 2.00
C GLY A 3 -5.02 19.74 2.57
N PRO A 4 -4.95 18.76 3.49
CA PRO A 4 -6.15 18.21 4.12
C PRO A 4 -6.99 19.24 4.91
N VAL A 5 -6.36 20.28 5.45
CA VAL A 5 -7.08 21.34 6.19
C VAL A 5 -7.85 22.24 5.22
N SER A 6 -7.26 22.63 4.09
CA SER A 6 -7.95 23.44 3.07
C SER A 6 -9.12 22.67 2.42
N ASP A 7 -8.95 21.38 2.19
CA ASP A 7 -9.97 20.47 1.63
C ASP A 7 -11.19 20.37 2.56
N ASN A 8 -10.96 20.13 3.86
CA ASN A 8 -12.03 20.13 4.86
C ASN A 8 -12.73 21.49 4.98
N ALA A 9 -11.99 22.60 4.89
CA ALA A 9 -12.58 23.94 4.94
C ALA A 9 -13.50 24.21 3.73
N GLN A 10 -13.11 23.77 2.53
CA GLN A 10 -13.95 23.79 1.34
C GLN A 10 -15.22 22.96 1.54
N GLY A 11 -15.07 21.71 2.02
CA GLY A 11 -16.21 20.82 2.26
C GLY A 11 -17.19 21.37 3.28
N ILE A 12 -16.71 21.97 4.38
CA ILE A 12 -17.57 22.63 5.38
C ILE A 12 -18.33 23.81 4.76
N ALA A 13 -17.65 24.63 3.95
CA ALA A 13 -18.29 25.77 3.28
C ALA A 13 -19.38 25.33 2.27
N GLU A 14 -19.13 24.26 1.51
CA GLU A 14 -20.11 23.69 0.59
C GLU A 14 -21.32 23.10 1.36
N MET A 15 -21.06 22.36 2.43
CA MET A 15 -22.11 21.74 3.24
C MET A 15 -22.92 22.73 4.07
N SER A 16 -22.34 23.86 4.49
CA SER A 16 -23.05 24.88 5.26
C SER A 16 -23.90 25.79 4.37
N GLY A 17 -23.45 26.03 3.13
CA GLY A 17 -24.10 26.99 2.23
C GLY A 17 -23.95 28.46 2.68
N ASP A 18 -23.14 28.74 3.70
CA ASP A 18 -23.03 30.06 4.35
C ASP A 18 -21.87 30.92 3.81
N VAL A 19 -21.03 30.37 2.94
CA VAL A 19 -19.82 31.03 2.42
C VAL A 19 -19.98 31.35 0.94
N HIS A 20 -19.93 32.64 0.60
CA HIS A 20 -20.14 33.13 -0.76
C HIS A 20 -19.08 34.15 -1.20
N GLY A 21 -19.06 34.45 -2.51
CA GLY A 21 -18.23 35.50 -3.08
C GLY A 21 -16.74 35.26 -2.88
N GLU A 22 -16.05 36.26 -2.36
CA GLU A 22 -14.59 36.24 -2.19
C GLU A 22 -14.13 35.12 -1.24
N GLY A 23 -14.90 34.81 -0.19
CA GLY A 23 -14.57 33.73 0.75
C GLY A 23 -14.53 32.36 0.09
N ALA A 24 -15.53 32.06 -0.75
CA ALA A 24 -15.56 30.82 -1.52
C ALA A 24 -14.41 30.75 -2.54
N ALA A 25 -14.11 31.87 -3.22
CA ALA A 25 -12.99 31.96 -4.15
C ALA A 25 -11.61 31.81 -3.47
N VAL A 26 -11.47 32.25 -2.23
CA VAL A 26 -10.27 32.00 -1.41
C VAL A 26 -10.13 30.52 -1.09
N LEU A 27 -11.20 29.86 -0.62
CA LEU A 27 -11.19 28.43 -0.31
C LEU A 27 -10.78 27.59 -1.52
N THR A 28 -11.36 27.86 -2.70
CA THR A 28 -11.01 27.14 -3.93
C THR A 28 -9.54 27.30 -4.30
N ARG A 29 -8.97 28.49 -4.12
CA ARG A 29 -7.53 28.71 -4.34
C ARG A 29 -6.67 27.97 -3.31
N LEU A 30 -7.10 27.92 -2.05
CA LEU A 30 -6.38 27.20 -1.00
C LEU A 30 -6.39 25.69 -1.25
N ASP A 31 -7.49 25.09 -1.70
CA ASP A 31 -7.54 23.68 -2.07
C ASP A 31 -6.60 23.35 -3.24
N ALA A 32 -6.56 24.21 -4.27
CA ALA A 32 -5.63 24.05 -5.38
C ALA A 32 -4.15 24.03 -4.93
N VAL A 33 -3.76 24.95 -4.04
CA VAL A 33 -2.42 24.94 -3.42
C VAL A 33 -2.22 23.71 -2.54
N GLY A 34 -3.27 23.29 -1.82
CA GLY A 34 -3.31 22.08 -1.02
C GLY A 34 -2.99 20.82 -1.83
N ASN A 35 -3.60 20.68 -3.00
CA ASN A 35 -3.38 19.57 -3.93
C ASN A 35 -1.95 19.52 -4.46
N SER A 36 -1.39 20.67 -4.82
CA SER A 36 0.03 20.78 -5.23
C SER A 36 0.98 20.36 -4.09
N THR A 37 0.67 20.76 -2.86
CA THR A 37 1.43 20.38 -1.66
C THR A 37 1.30 18.89 -1.35
N LYS A 38 0.10 18.29 -1.50
CA LYS A 38 -0.14 16.84 -1.36
C LYS A 38 0.74 16.06 -2.35
N ALA A 39 0.86 16.51 -3.60
CA ALA A 39 1.69 15.85 -4.61
C ALA A 39 3.20 15.91 -4.26
N ILE A 40 3.71 17.10 -3.91
CA ILE A 40 5.13 17.28 -3.54
C ILE A 40 5.50 16.41 -2.33
N THR A 41 4.64 16.40 -1.31
CA THR A 41 4.89 15.61 -0.09
C THR A 41 4.87 14.10 -0.35
N LYS A 42 4.03 13.59 -1.26
CA LYS A 42 4.08 12.19 -1.72
C LYS A 42 5.45 11.86 -2.35
N GLY A 43 5.94 12.71 -3.24
CA GLY A 43 7.26 12.53 -3.87
C GLY A 43 8.42 12.52 -2.86
N ILE A 44 8.43 13.47 -1.92
CA ILE A 44 9.43 13.54 -0.84
C ILE A 44 9.35 12.29 0.06
N ALA A 45 8.14 11.84 0.41
CA ALA A 45 7.96 10.64 1.22
C ALA A 45 8.54 9.39 0.55
N ILE A 46 8.36 9.25 -0.76
CA ILE A 46 8.95 8.16 -1.54
C ILE A 46 10.48 8.28 -1.55
N ALA A 47 11.03 9.44 -1.92
CA ALA A 47 12.48 9.65 -1.99
C ALA A 47 13.18 9.40 -0.65
N THR A 48 12.61 9.91 0.45
CA THR A 48 13.16 9.71 1.80
C THR A 48 13.03 8.26 2.27
N ALA A 49 11.99 7.54 1.86
CA ALA A 49 11.87 6.11 2.12
C ALA A 49 12.98 5.32 1.43
N VAL A 50 13.37 5.69 0.20
CA VAL A 50 14.50 5.05 -0.51
C VAL A 50 15.80 5.24 0.25
N LEU A 51 16.11 6.47 0.66
CA LEU A 51 17.33 6.77 1.41
C LEU A 51 17.38 6.01 2.74
N ALA A 52 16.27 5.97 3.48
CA ALA A 52 16.15 5.21 4.71
C ALA A 52 16.30 3.70 4.46
N ALA A 53 15.74 3.19 3.36
CA ALA A 53 15.84 1.79 2.99
C ALA A 53 17.28 1.38 2.66
N THR A 54 18.03 2.22 1.93
CA THR A 54 19.46 2.00 1.66
C THR A 54 20.29 1.99 2.95
N ALA A 55 20.01 2.91 3.88
CA ALA A 55 20.68 2.93 5.18
C ALA A 55 20.38 1.67 6.01
N LEU A 56 19.11 1.25 6.06
CA LEU A 56 18.70 0.01 6.72
C LEU A 56 19.31 -1.23 6.07
N PHE A 57 19.53 -1.22 4.75
CA PHE A 57 20.24 -2.28 4.03
C PHE A 57 21.72 -2.36 4.45
N GLY A 58 22.37 -1.20 4.65
CA GLY A 58 23.69 -1.12 5.26
C GLY A 58 23.71 -1.72 6.67
N SER A 59 22.74 -1.33 7.52
CA SER A 59 22.60 -1.90 8.87
C SER A 59 22.32 -3.41 8.86
N PHE A 60 21.55 -3.90 7.89
CA PHE A 60 21.32 -5.34 7.72
C PHE A 60 22.62 -6.06 7.42
N ARG A 61 23.43 -5.54 6.50
CA ARG A 61 24.74 -6.11 6.19
C ARG A 61 25.64 -6.14 7.44
N ASP A 62 25.68 -5.06 8.20
CA ASP A 62 26.51 -4.98 9.41
C ASP A 62 26.00 -5.92 10.52
N ALA A 63 24.68 -6.11 10.65
CA ALA A 63 24.10 -7.09 11.57
C ALA A 63 24.48 -8.53 11.19
N VAL A 64 24.49 -8.83 9.89
CA VAL A 64 24.89 -10.15 9.36
C VAL A 64 26.36 -10.43 9.62
N THR A 65 27.25 -9.49 9.33
CA THR A 65 28.69 -9.67 9.54
C THR A 65 29.03 -9.79 11.02
N ALA A 66 28.39 -8.97 11.88
CA ALA A 66 28.56 -9.06 13.33
C ALA A 66 28.06 -10.42 13.89
N ALA A 67 26.88 -10.87 13.46
CA ALA A 67 26.34 -12.18 13.87
C ALA A 67 27.20 -13.34 13.37
N THR A 68 27.75 -13.22 12.15
CA THR A 68 28.66 -14.23 11.58
C THR A 68 29.93 -14.34 12.41
N ALA A 69 30.54 -13.20 12.78
CA ALA A 69 31.72 -13.18 13.63
C ALA A 69 31.48 -13.81 15.02
N ALA A 70 30.26 -13.66 15.56
CA ALA A 70 29.87 -14.24 16.85
C ALA A 70 29.45 -15.72 16.78
N SER A 71 29.13 -16.25 15.59
CA SER A 71 28.57 -17.60 15.42
C SER A 71 29.55 -18.76 15.70
N GLY A 72 30.86 -18.47 15.71
CA GLY A 72 31.89 -19.51 15.78
C GLY A 72 31.99 -20.38 14.53
N ALA A 73 31.36 -19.98 13.41
CA ALA A 73 31.42 -20.68 12.14
C ALA A 73 32.86 -20.80 11.61
N SER A 74 33.14 -21.89 10.90
CA SER A 74 34.47 -22.09 10.33
C SER A 74 34.73 -21.08 9.22
N ILE A 75 36.01 -20.75 9.00
CA ILE A 75 36.45 -19.90 7.88
C ILE A 75 35.94 -20.52 6.56
N ALA A 76 35.95 -21.85 6.42
CA ALA A 76 35.46 -22.51 5.21
C ALA A 76 33.97 -22.24 4.94
N ASP A 77 33.11 -22.27 5.97
CA ASP A 77 31.66 -22.05 5.84
C ASP A 77 31.33 -20.61 5.43
N VAL A 78 32.10 -19.66 5.97
CA VAL A 78 31.97 -18.22 5.70
C VAL A 78 32.46 -17.88 4.29
N PHE A 79 33.60 -18.45 3.86
CA PHE A 79 34.13 -18.20 2.51
C PHE A 79 33.37 -18.94 1.41
N ALA A 80 32.67 -20.05 1.74
CA ALA A 80 31.77 -20.72 0.81
C ALA A 80 30.54 -19.87 0.44
N ASN A 81 30.12 -18.97 1.33
CA ASN A 81 28.93 -18.14 1.15
C ASN A 81 29.26 -16.68 1.44
N LEU A 82 29.66 -15.96 0.40
CA LEU A 82 30.13 -14.57 0.49
C LEU A 82 29.09 -13.60 1.09
N GLU A 83 27.81 -14.02 1.19
CA GLU A 83 26.79 -13.17 1.80
C GLU A 83 27.00 -12.94 3.30
N TYR A 84 27.66 -13.87 4.01
CA TYR A 84 27.96 -13.72 5.44
C TYR A 84 29.08 -12.71 5.72
N ILE A 85 29.89 -12.37 4.72
CA ILE A 85 30.86 -11.26 4.78
C ILE A 85 30.30 -9.98 4.15
N GLY A 86 29.00 -9.95 3.85
CA GLY A 86 28.30 -8.78 3.34
C GLY A 86 28.41 -8.57 1.84
N ILE A 87 28.85 -9.58 1.07
CA ILE A 87 28.89 -9.52 -0.40
C ILE A 87 27.69 -10.27 -0.96
N LEU A 88 26.72 -9.53 -1.49
CA LEU A 88 25.53 -10.13 -2.12
C LEU A 88 25.75 -10.37 -3.62
N ASN A 89 25.88 -11.64 -4.02
CA ASN A 89 26.00 -12.02 -5.43
C ASN A 89 24.63 -12.32 -6.06
N ILE A 90 24.12 -11.42 -6.90
CA ILE A 90 22.82 -11.58 -7.57
C ILE A 90 22.82 -12.74 -8.58
N ALA A 91 23.99 -13.14 -9.11
CA ALA A 91 24.08 -14.27 -10.04
C ALA A 91 23.85 -15.63 -9.35
N SER A 92 23.86 -15.69 -8.02
CA SER A 92 23.47 -16.89 -7.27
C SER A 92 21.98 -17.18 -7.50
N PRO A 93 21.60 -18.41 -7.92
CA PRO A 93 20.20 -18.77 -8.15
C PRO A 93 19.29 -18.52 -6.93
N ALA A 94 19.80 -18.79 -5.71
CA ALA A 94 19.04 -18.56 -4.49
C ALA A 94 18.76 -17.07 -4.27
N ASN A 95 19.75 -16.21 -4.52
CA ASN A 95 19.61 -14.76 -4.39
C ASN A 95 18.66 -14.20 -5.44
N LEU A 96 18.74 -14.71 -6.68
CA LEU A 96 17.81 -14.34 -7.74
C LEU A 96 16.35 -14.68 -7.38
N VAL A 97 16.11 -15.86 -6.79
CA VAL A 97 14.79 -16.24 -6.27
C VAL A 97 14.32 -15.26 -5.18
N GLY A 98 15.19 -14.93 -4.23
CA GLY A 98 14.90 -13.93 -3.20
C GLY A 98 14.48 -12.59 -3.80
N LEU A 99 15.23 -12.10 -4.79
CA LEU A 99 14.94 -10.86 -5.51
C LEU A 99 13.57 -10.87 -6.20
N ILE A 100 13.26 -11.96 -6.91
CA ILE A 100 11.96 -12.13 -7.59
C ILE A 100 10.82 -12.17 -6.59
N ILE A 101 10.97 -12.85 -5.46
CA ILE A 101 9.95 -12.87 -4.38
C ILE A 101 9.74 -11.45 -3.85
N GLY A 102 10.82 -10.71 -3.58
CA GLY A 102 10.75 -9.32 -3.10
C GLY A 102 10.00 -8.41 -4.06
N ALA A 103 10.32 -8.49 -5.36
CA ALA A 103 9.60 -7.76 -6.40
C ALA A 103 8.11 -8.15 -6.45
N SER A 104 7.82 -9.46 -6.41
CA SER A 104 6.45 -9.99 -6.47
C SER A 104 5.58 -9.53 -5.30
N VAL A 105 6.16 -9.39 -4.11
CA VAL A 105 5.44 -8.95 -2.92
C VAL A 105 4.96 -7.51 -3.04
N VAL A 106 5.72 -6.63 -3.70
CA VAL A 106 5.27 -5.26 -3.99
C VAL A 106 4.00 -5.27 -4.84
N PHE A 107 3.98 -6.06 -5.92
CA PHE A 107 2.79 -6.20 -6.77
C PHE A 107 1.61 -6.80 -6.00
N LEU A 108 1.86 -7.84 -5.21
CA LEU A 108 0.83 -8.47 -4.40
C LEU A 108 0.24 -7.50 -3.38
N PHE A 109 1.08 -6.74 -2.68
CA PHE A 109 0.65 -5.71 -1.73
C PHE A 109 -0.20 -4.65 -2.41
N SER A 110 0.25 -4.10 -3.53
CA SER A 110 -0.50 -3.09 -4.29
C SER A 110 -1.86 -3.62 -4.73
N GLY A 111 -1.91 -4.84 -5.26
CA GLY A 111 -3.17 -5.48 -5.68
C GLY A 111 -4.13 -5.71 -4.51
N LEU A 112 -3.63 -6.14 -3.35
CA LEU A 112 -4.45 -6.30 -2.14
C LEU A 112 -5.02 -4.96 -1.66
N ALA A 113 -4.19 -3.90 -1.65
CA ALA A 113 -4.59 -2.56 -1.24
C ALA A 113 -5.64 -1.96 -2.18
N ILE A 114 -5.45 -2.08 -3.50
CA ILE A 114 -6.42 -1.60 -4.51
C ILE A 114 -7.75 -2.35 -4.36
N ASN A 115 -7.70 -3.69 -4.28
CA ASN A 115 -8.91 -4.49 -4.15
C ASN A 115 -9.67 -4.22 -2.85
N ALA A 116 -8.96 -3.92 -1.75
CA ALA A 116 -9.58 -3.52 -0.48
C ALA A 116 -10.40 -2.23 -0.63
N VAL A 117 -9.84 -1.21 -1.27
CA VAL A 117 -10.55 0.05 -1.54
C VAL A 117 -11.74 -0.20 -2.46
N SER A 118 -11.58 -1.01 -3.53
CA SER A 118 -12.69 -1.32 -4.44
C SER A 118 -13.87 -2.00 -3.74
N ARG A 119 -13.60 -2.90 -2.78
CA ARG A 119 -14.67 -3.53 -1.99
C ARG A 119 -15.40 -2.53 -1.09
N ALA A 120 -14.64 -1.73 -0.34
CA ALA A 120 -15.20 -0.72 0.56
C ALA A 120 -15.99 0.36 -0.22
N ALA A 121 -15.45 0.84 -1.34
CA ALA A 121 -16.13 1.78 -2.21
C ALA A 121 -17.42 1.19 -2.78
N GLY A 122 -17.42 -0.08 -3.18
CA GLY A 122 -18.63 -0.80 -3.61
C GLY A 122 -19.70 -0.80 -2.52
N ALA A 123 -19.35 -1.16 -1.28
CA ALA A 123 -20.27 -1.16 -0.15
C ALA A 123 -20.87 0.24 0.13
N VAL A 124 -20.05 1.30 0.04
CA VAL A 124 -20.51 2.68 0.17
C VAL A 124 -21.49 3.06 -0.94
N ILE A 125 -21.21 2.68 -2.20
CA ILE A 125 -22.11 2.97 -3.33
C ILE A 125 -23.47 2.30 -3.13
N PHE A 126 -23.51 1.03 -2.71
CA PHE A 126 -24.77 0.34 -2.45
C PHE A 126 -25.56 0.99 -1.31
N GLU A 127 -24.88 1.41 -0.24
CA GLU A 127 -25.54 2.09 0.88
C GLU A 127 -26.09 3.46 0.49
N VAL A 128 -25.33 4.27 -0.26
CA VAL A 128 -25.80 5.57 -0.76
C VAL A 128 -26.99 5.40 -1.70
N ARG A 129 -26.95 4.41 -2.61
CA ARG A 129 -28.08 4.09 -3.50
C ARG A 129 -29.31 3.64 -2.74
N ARG A 130 -29.14 2.81 -1.69
CA ARG A 130 -30.22 2.38 -0.81
C ARG A 130 -30.87 3.60 -0.15
N GLN A 131 -30.08 4.50 0.44
CA GLN A 131 -30.60 5.71 1.08
C GLN A 131 -31.38 6.58 0.08
N PHE A 132 -30.85 6.85 -1.12
CA PHE A 132 -31.59 7.65 -2.11
C PHE A 132 -32.88 7.00 -2.60
N ARG A 133 -32.92 5.67 -2.74
CA ARG A 133 -34.11 4.93 -3.17
C ARG A 133 -35.17 4.87 -2.08
N ASP A 134 -34.77 4.51 -0.87
CA ASP A 134 -35.69 4.24 0.24
C ASP A 134 -36.12 5.55 0.94
N HIS A 135 -35.32 6.62 0.85
CA HIS A 135 -35.55 7.93 1.45
C HIS A 135 -35.45 9.05 0.38
N PRO A 136 -36.45 9.20 -0.51
CA PRO A 136 -36.42 10.18 -1.60
C PRO A 136 -36.37 11.64 -1.12
N GLY A 137 -36.76 11.91 0.14
CA GLY A 137 -36.68 13.22 0.78
C GLY A 137 -35.25 13.78 0.85
N ILE A 138 -34.22 12.91 0.77
CA ILE A 138 -32.81 13.30 0.76
C ILE A 138 -32.47 14.10 -0.51
N MET A 139 -32.88 13.63 -1.68
CA MET A 139 -32.60 14.33 -2.96
C MET A 139 -33.39 15.64 -3.07
N LEU A 140 -34.51 15.74 -2.36
CA LEU A 140 -35.31 16.97 -2.24
C LEU A 140 -34.76 17.94 -1.18
N GLY A 141 -33.74 17.54 -0.40
CA GLY A 141 -33.18 18.34 0.69
C GLY A 141 -34.10 18.49 1.91
N THR A 142 -35.18 17.69 1.99
CA THR A 142 -36.17 17.73 3.08
C THR A 142 -35.88 16.75 4.21
N GLU A 143 -35.00 15.78 3.95
CA GLU A 143 -34.60 14.74 4.89
C GLU A 143 -33.07 14.66 4.98
N LYS A 144 -32.55 14.35 6.18
CA LYS A 144 -31.11 14.21 6.40
C LYS A 144 -30.63 12.78 6.09
N PRO A 145 -29.51 12.60 5.36
CA PRO A 145 -28.89 11.30 5.15
C PRO A 145 -28.44 10.62 6.45
N GLU A 146 -28.34 9.29 6.42
CA GLU A 146 -27.81 8.48 7.52
C GLU A 146 -26.27 8.42 7.46
N TYR A 147 -25.59 9.54 7.78
CA TYR A 147 -24.13 9.65 7.68
C TYR A 147 -23.38 8.56 8.48
N ALA A 148 -23.87 8.21 9.66
CA ALA A 148 -23.24 7.23 10.55
C ALA A 148 -23.11 5.84 9.91
N LYS A 149 -24.03 5.46 9.01
CA LYS A 149 -24.00 4.17 8.30
C LYS A 149 -22.79 4.09 7.37
N VAL A 150 -22.57 5.13 6.58
CA VAL A 150 -21.41 5.21 5.67
C VAL A 150 -20.10 5.20 6.45
N VAL A 151 -20.04 5.93 7.58
CA VAL A 151 -18.86 5.95 8.46
C VAL A 151 -18.57 4.57 9.06
N ASP A 152 -19.58 3.83 9.53
CA ASP A 152 -19.39 2.48 10.09
C ASP A 152 -18.85 1.50 9.03
N ILE A 153 -19.37 1.56 7.80
CA ILE A 153 -18.91 0.72 6.68
C ILE A 153 -17.41 0.96 6.42
N VAL A 154 -17.00 2.21 6.18
CA VAL A 154 -15.59 2.50 5.86
C VAL A 154 -14.66 2.20 7.03
N THR A 155 -15.11 2.40 8.27
CA THR A 155 -14.32 2.12 9.48
C THR A 155 -14.09 0.62 9.65
N ARG A 156 -15.16 -0.18 9.57
CA ARG A 156 -15.08 -1.63 9.71
C ARG A 156 -14.24 -2.26 8.60
N ASP A 157 -14.46 -1.83 7.37
CA ASP A 157 -13.78 -2.41 6.21
C ASP A 157 -12.30 -2.03 6.20
N SER A 158 -11.94 -0.76 6.46
CA SER A 158 -10.53 -0.35 6.52
C SER A 158 -9.73 -1.14 7.58
N LEU A 159 -10.27 -1.29 8.79
CA LEU A 159 -9.62 -2.08 9.84
C LEU A 159 -9.44 -3.55 9.43
N ARG A 160 -10.46 -4.16 8.83
CA ARG A 160 -10.42 -5.57 8.43
C ARG A 160 -9.50 -5.83 7.23
N GLU A 161 -9.41 -4.88 6.32
CA GLU A 161 -8.65 -5.03 5.08
C GLU A 161 -7.15 -4.75 5.27
N LEU A 162 -6.77 -3.89 6.22
CA LEU A 162 -5.36 -3.58 6.51
C LEU A 162 -4.59 -4.72 7.20
N VAL A 163 -5.29 -5.69 7.81
CA VAL A 163 -4.66 -6.84 8.48
C VAL A 163 -3.82 -7.68 7.52
N THR A 164 -4.35 -8.00 6.34
CA THR A 164 -3.66 -8.89 5.39
C THR A 164 -2.36 -8.28 4.86
N PRO A 165 -2.34 -7.03 4.35
CA PRO A 165 -1.09 -6.38 3.96
C PRO A 165 -0.08 -6.26 5.11
N GLY A 166 -0.53 -6.03 6.35
CA GLY A 166 0.35 -6.00 7.52
C GLY A 166 1.00 -7.35 7.82
N ILE A 167 0.22 -8.44 7.79
CA ILE A 167 0.73 -9.80 7.95
C ILE A 167 1.74 -10.15 6.84
N LEU A 168 1.42 -9.80 5.59
CA LEU A 168 2.32 -10.00 4.45
C LEU A 168 3.67 -9.29 4.68
N ALA A 169 3.64 -8.05 5.19
CA ALA A 169 4.83 -7.25 5.44
C ALA A 169 5.76 -7.85 6.50
N VAL A 170 5.19 -8.43 7.55
CA VAL A 170 5.95 -8.98 8.67
C VAL A 170 6.44 -10.40 8.39
N PHE A 171 5.58 -11.28 7.90
CA PHE A 171 5.90 -12.70 7.83
C PHE A 171 6.66 -13.12 6.57
N THR A 172 6.61 -12.33 5.48
CA THR A 172 7.34 -12.70 4.26
C THR A 172 8.87 -12.63 4.41
N PRO A 173 9.46 -11.57 4.99
CA PRO A 173 10.89 -11.55 5.29
C PRO A 173 11.32 -12.69 6.22
N ILE A 174 10.46 -13.06 7.18
CA ILE A 174 10.70 -14.21 8.08
C ILE A 174 10.74 -15.52 7.28
N ALA A 175 9.72 -15.75 6.44
CA ALA A 175 9.66 -16.95 5.61
C ALA A 175 10.88 -17.09 4.68
N VAL A 176 11.28 -15.99 4.02
CA VAL A 176 12.44 -15.96 3.11
C VAL A 176 13.75 -16.13 3.88
N GLY A 177 13.94 -15.40 4.98
CA GLY A 177 15.17 -15.41 5.76
C GLY A 177 15.47 -16.76 6.37
N PHE A 178 14.52 -17.34 7.09
CA PHE A 178 14.70 -18.67 7.66
C PHE A 178 14.66 -19.76 6.57
N GLY A 179 13.85 -19.63 5.53
CA GLY A 179 13.74 -20.69 4.51
C GLY A 179 14.93 -20.79 3.58
N LEU A 180 15.33 -19.65 3.01
CA LEU A 180 16.32 -19.56 1.94
C LEU A 180 17.68 -19.05 2.42
N GLY A 181 17.74 -18.42 3.60
CA GLY A 181 18.97 -17.90 4.20
C GLY A 181 19.19 -16.41 3.96
N ILE A 182 20.38 -15.94 4.36
CA ILE A 182 20.66 -14.50 4.45
C ILE A 182 20.87 -13.83 3.10
N GLY A 183 21.47 -14.54 2.13
CA GLY A 183 21.64 -14.04 0.76
C GLY A 183 20.30 -13.77 0.09
N PRO A 184 19.39 -14.76 0.02
CA PRO A 184 18.06 -14.56 -0.54
C PRO A 184 17.25 -13.51 0.21
N LEU A 185 17.39 -13.39 1.53
CA LEU A 185 16.77 -12.29 2.30
C LEU A 185 17.31 -10.92 1.88
N GLY A 186 18.63 -10.78 1.75
CA GLY A 186 19.23 -9.55 1.25
C GLY A 186 18.77 -9.20 -0.16
N ALA A 187 18.72 -10.19 -1.06
CA ALA A 187 18.23 -10.00 -2.41
C ALA A 187 16.72 -9.68 -2.45
N TYR A 188 15.93 -10.27 -1.55
CA TYR A 188 14.51 -9.94 -1.34
C TYR A 188 14.32 -8.48 -0.95
N LEU A 189 15.13 -7.94 -0.03
CA LEU A 189 15.08 -6.52 0.32
C LEU A 189 15.43 -5.65 -0.89
N ALA A 190 16.47 -6.00 -1.64
CA ALA A 190 16.86 -5.28 -2.86
C ALA A 190 15.72 -5.27 -3.91
N GLY A 191 15.09 -6.41 -4.15
CA GLY A 191 13.95 -6.55 -5.06
C GLY A 191 12.73 -5.76 -4.60
N THR A 192 12.43 -5.78 -3.30
CA THR A 192 11.34 -5.02 -2.68
C THR A 192 11.57 -3.51 -2.79
N ILE A 193 12.79 -3.03 -2.49
CA ILE A 193 13.15 -1.61 -2.58
C ILE A 193 13.09 -1.14 -4.03
N GLY A 194 13.80 -1.81 -4.93
CA GLY A 194 13.89 -1.41 -6.33
C GLY A 194 12.52 -1.38 -7.02
N THR A 195 11.72 -2.43 -6.84
CA THR A 195 10.37 -2.50 -7.40
C THR A 195 9.40 -1.56 -6.69
N GLY A 196 9.49 -1.47 -5.37
CA GLY A 196 8.62 -0.67 -4.52
C GLY A 196 8.69 0.82 -4.86
N VAL A 197 9.89 1.35 -5.07
CA VAL A 197 10.08 2.76 -5.45
C VAL A 197 9.43 3.06 -6.79
N LEU A 198 9.70 2.23 -7.81
CA LEU A 198 9.13 2.42 -9.14
C LEU A 198 7.60 2.33 -9.11
N MET A 199 7.06 1.34 -8.39
CA MET A 199 5.62 1.17 -8.23
C MET A 199 4.97 2.32 -7.45
N ALA A 200 5.59 2.80 -6.38
CA ALA A 200 5.07 3.91 -5.57
C ALA A 200 4.98 5.20 -6.39
N VAL A 201 6.03 5.51 -7.17
CA VAL A 201 6.04 6.65 -8.10
C VAL A 201 4.98 6.50 -9.17
N PHE A 202 4.91 5.32 -9.81
CA PHE A 202 3.94 5.03 -10.85
C PHE A 202 2.51 5.25 -10.36
N LEU A 203 2.10 4.58 -9.28
CA LEU A 203 0.74 4.67 -8.75
C LEU A 203 0.38 6.09 -8.30
N SER A 204 1.30 6.76 -7.60
CA SER A 204 1.06 8.12 -7.09
C SER A 204 0.90 9.14 -8.23
N ASN A 205 1.77 9.04 -9.25
CA ASN A 205 1.74 9.98 -10.37
C ASN A 205 0.58 9.69 -11.32
N SER A 206 0.28 8.42 -11.61
CA SER A 206 -0.87 8.06 -12.46
C SER A 206 -2.18 8.53 -11.85
N GLY A 207 -2.42 8.28 -10.56
CA GLY A 207 -3.63 8.76 -9.91
C GLY A 207 -3.69 10.29 -9.81
N GLY A 208 -2.56 10.96 -9.52
CA GLY A 208 -2.50 12.43 -9.53
C GLY A 208 -2.75 13.04 -10.91
N ALA A 209 -2.29 12.39 -11.98
CA ALA A 209 -2.53 12.83 -13.35
C ALA A 209 -4.02 12.73 -13.72
N TRP A 210 -4.71 11.66 -13.32
CA TRP A 210 -6.15 11.52 -13.56
C TRP A 210 -6.98 12.56 -12.79
N ASP A 211 -6.65 12.85 -11.52
CA ASP A 211 -7.30 13.92 -10.75
C ASP A 211 -7.13 15.29 -11.44
N ASN A 212 -5.90 15.59 -11.86
CA ASN A 212 -5.61 16.86 -12.53
C ASN A 212 -6.29 16.97 -13.90
N ALA A 213 -6.40 15.85 -14.65
CA ALA A 213 -7.13 15.83 -15.91
C ALA A 213 -8.63 16.10 -15.68
N LYS A 214 -9.22 15.54 -14.62
CA LYS A 214 -10.60 15.85 -14.22
C LYS A 214 -10.78 17.33 -13.91
N LYS A 215 -9.94 17.90 -13.04
CA LYS A 215 -9.97 19.33 -12.69
C LYS A 215 -9.82 20.24 -13.92
N PHE A 216 -8.92 19.89 -14.84
CA PHE A 216 -8.73 20.64 -16.08
C PHE A 216 -10.00 20.70 -16.94
N VAL A 217 -10.78 19.62 -17.00
CA VAL A 217 -12.09 19.61 -17.66
C VAL A 217 -13.13 20.36 -16.84
N GLU A 218 -13.15 20.24 -15.52
CA GLU A 218 -14.06 20.99 -14.63
C GLU A 218 -13.90 22.51 -14.76
N ASP A 219 -12.70 23.00 -15.09
CA ASP A 219 -12.38 24.41 -15.35
C ASP A 219 -12.95 24.94 -16.69
N GLY A 220 -13.70 24.11 -17.44
CA GLY A 220 -14.39 24.50 -18.67
C GLY A 220 -13.69 24.07 -19.96
N ASN A 221 -12.51 23.44 -19.86
CA ASN A 221 -11.88 22.84 -21.03
C ASN A 221 -12.66 21.60 -21.47
N TYR A 222 -12.64 21.30 -22.77
CA TYR A 222 -13.28 20.11 -23.35
C TYR A 222 -14.77 19.92 -22.98
N GLY A 223 -15.51 21.01 -22.80
CA GLY A 223 -16.96 20.99 -22.58
C GLY A 223 -17.41 21.14 -21.14
N GLY A 224 -16.50 21.17 -20.16
CA GLY A 224 -16.87 21.49 -18.78
C GLY A 224 -17.62 20.37 -18.03
N LYS A 225 -18.10 20.70 -16.83
CA LYS A 225 -18.88 19.79 -15.99
C LYS A 225 -20.13 19.28 -16.70
N GLY A 226 -20.39 17.97 -16.57
CA GLY A 226 -21.53 17.29 -17.17
C GLY A 226 -21.34 16.86 -18.63
N SER A 227 -20.21 17.19 -19.25
CA SER A 227 -19.85 16.69 -20.59
C SER A 227 -19.43 15.21 -20.56
N ASP A 228 -19.38 14.58 -21.73
CA ASP A 228 -18.84 13.22 -21.89
C ASP A 228 -17.36 13.15 -21.47
N ALA A 229 -16.59 14.20 -21.77
CA ALA A 229 -15.20 14.31 -21.35
C ALA A 229 -15.08 14.35 -19.82
N HIS A 230 -15.96 15.10 -19.14
CA HIS A 230 -16.00 15.15 -17.69
C HIS A 230 -16.36 13.80 -17.08
N SER A 231 -17.36 13.11 -17.63
CA SER A 231 -17.74 11.77 -17.16
C SER A 231 -16.58 10.76 -17.31
N ALA A 232 -15.83 10.83 -18.42
CA ALA A 232 -14.67 9.98 -18.65
C ALA A 232 -13.51 10.27 -17.69
N THR A 233 -13.22 11.54 -17.40
CA THR A 233 -12.15 11.91 -16.46
C THR A 233 -12.52 11.63 -15.01
N VAL A 234 -13.81 11.71 -14.64
CA VAL A 234 -14.31 11.24 -13.33
C VAL A 234 -14.05 9.74 -13.17
N ILE A 235 -14.33 8.92 -14.19
CA ILE A 235 -13.99 7.48 -14.14
C ILE A 235 -12.47 7.29 -13.93
N GLY A 236 -11.64 8.02 -14.68
CA GLY A 236 -10.18 7.97 -14.52
C GLY A 236 -9.73 8.31 -13.09
N ASP A 237 -10.29 9.36 -12.48
CA ASP A 237 -9.97 9.75 -11.11
C ASP A 237 -10.36 8.68 -10.10
N THR A 238 -11.55 8.07 -10.25
CA THR A 238 -12.00 6.99 -9.35
C THR A 238 -11.13 5.73 -9.45
N VAL A 239 -10.52 5.46 -10.61
CA VAL A 239 -9.48 4.41 -10.77
C VAL A 239 -8.17 4.86 -10.10
N GLY A 240 -7.84 6.15 -10.19
CA GLY A 240 -6.64 6.77 -9.62
C GLY A 240 -6.65 6.92 -8.09
N ASP A 241 -7.80 7.02 -7.45
CA ASP A 241 -7.93 7.19 -6.00
C ASP A 241 -7.25 6.08 -5.18
N PRO A 242 -7.54 4.78 -5.40
CA PRO A 242 -6.81 3.71 -4.68
C PRO A 242 -5.31 3.72 -4.99
N PHE A 243 -4.89 4.25 -6.14
CA PHE A 243 -3.48 4.31 -6.52
C PHE A 243 -2.75 5.41 -5.75
N LYS A 244 -3.27 6.64 -5.79
CA LYS A 244 -2.58 7.82 -5.25
C LYS A 244 -2.77 7.99 -3.75
N ASP A 245 -3.83 7.45 -3.16
CA ASP A 245 -4.17 7.71 -1.75
C ASP A 245 -4.12 6.45 -0.86
N THR A 246 -4.00 5.26 -1.45
CA THR A 246 -3.84 4.01 -0.68
C THR A 246 -2.59 3.25 -1.07
N ALA A 247 -2.56 2.59 -2.23
CA ALA A 247 -1.49 1.65 -2.59
C ALA A 247 -0.13 2.33 -2.76
N GLY A 248 -0.05 3.40 -3.56
CA GLY A 248 1.19 4.13 -3.85
C GLY A 248 1.90 4.62 -2.58
N PRO A 249 1.25 5.44 -1.74
CA PRO A 249 1.84 5.90 -0.48
C PRO A 249 2.14 4.76 0.51
N ALA A 250 1.34 3.69 0.55
CA ALA A 250 1.51 2.59 1.51
C ALA A 250 2.68 1.64 1.19
N ILE A 251 3.25 1.69 -0.03
CA ILE A 251 4.48 0.97 -0.35
C ILE A 251 5.67 1.50 0.47
N ASN A 252 5.69 2.79 0.82
CA ASN A 252 6.77 3.37 1.61
C ASN A 252 6.88 2.73 3.02
N PRO A 253 5.79 2.66 3.82
CA PRO A 253 5.85 1.94 5.10
C PRO A 253 6.03 0.43 4.91
N LEU A 254 5.54 -0.18 3.83
CA LEU A 254 5.80 -1.59 3.52
C LEU A 254 7.31 -1.88 3.48
N ILE A 255 8.07 -1.11 2.69
CA ILE A 255 9.53 -1.26 2.57
C ILE A 255 10.21 -1.10 3.94
N LYS A 256 9.80 -0.10 4.72
CA LYS A 256 10.37 0.16 6.05
C LYS A 256 10.13 -1.01 7.02
N VAL A 257 8.91 -1.54 7.07
CA VAL A 257 8.55 -2.67 7.94
C VAL A 257 9.35 -3.91 7.53
N MET A 258 9.41 -4.22 6.23
CA MET A 258 10.14 -5.40 5.76
C MET A 258 11.64 -5.31 6.07
N ASN A 259 12.27 -4.16 5.84
CA ASN A 259 13.67 -3.94 6.19
C ASN A 259 13.91 -4.07 7.69
N LEU A 260 13.04 -3.49 8.52
CA LEU A 260 13.18 -3.56 9.98
C LEU A 260 13.06 -5.00 10.48
N VAL A 261 12.06 -5.75 10.00
CA VAL A 261 11.89 -7.16 10.36
C VAL A 261 13.10 -7.98 9.91
N ALA A 262 13.57 -7.80 8.67
CA ALA A 262 14.75 -8.50 8.17
C ALA A 262 16.00 -8.20 9.00
N LEU A 263 16.21 -6.95 9.39
CA LEU A 263 17.29 -6.54 10.29
C LEU A 263 17.18 -7.21 11.65
N LEU A 264 15.98 -7.26 12.23
CA LEU A 264 15.73 -7.84 13.55
C LEU A 264 15.99 -9.35 13.57
N ILE A 265 15.60 -10.06 12.52
CA ILE A 265 15.75 -11.52 12.45
C ILE A 265 17.12 -11.95 11.94
N ALA A 266 17.91 -11.07 11.30
CA ALA A 266 19.18 -11.42 10.68
C ALA A 266 20.14 -12.19 11.61
N PRO A 267 20.36 -11.77 12.88
CA PRO A 267 21.23 -12.52 13.78
C PRO A 267 20.74 -13.94 14.06
N ALA A 268 19.43 -14.12 14.22
CA ALA A 268 18.81 -15.44 14.46
C ALA A 268 18.85 -16.33 13.20
N VAL A 269 18.71 -15.74 12.01
CA VAL A 269 18.87 -16.46 10.74
C VAL A 269 20.30 -16.96 10.59
N VAL A 270 21.30 -16.14 10.94
CA VAL A 270 22.72 -16.51 10.91
C VAL A 270 23.00 -17.63 11.90
N SER A 271 22.64 -17.47 13.18
CA SER A 271 22.94 -18.47 14.22
C SER A 271 22.31 -19.83 13.96
N LEU A 272 21.10 -19.87 13.39
CA LEU A 272 20.43 -21.13 13.04
C LEU A 272 20.91 -21.73 11.72
N SER A 273 21.64 -20.97 10.89
CA SER A 273 22.14 -21.43 9.60
C SER A 273 23.59 -21.91 9.64
N ILE A 274 24.44 -21.28 10.46
CA ILE A 274 25.88 -21.56 10.54
C ILE A 274 26.37 -21.52 12.00
N GLY A 275 27.49 -22.20 12.27
CA GLY A 275 28.13 -22.22 13.58
C GLY A 275 27.63 -23.34 14.51
N ASN A 276 27.96 -23.23 15.79
CA ASN A 276 27.74 -24.30 16.77
C ASN A 276 26.26 -24.54 17.10
N ASP A 277 25.43 -23.51 16.98
CA ASP A 277 24.00 -23.54 17.27
C ASP A 277 23.13 -23.79 16.02
N ALA A 278 23.75 -24.18 14.91
CA ALA A 278 23.05 -24.41 13.65
C ALA A 278 21.96 -25.49 13.81
N ASN A 279 20.72 -25.14 13.50
CA ASN A 279 19.58 -26.04 13.61
C ASN A 279 18.64 -25.87 12.42
N ALA A 280 18.88 -26.68 11.39
CA ALA A 280 18.09 -26.66 10.17
C ALA A 280 16.61 -26.99 10.42
N GLY A 281 16.30 -27.87 11.37
CA GLY A 281 14.92 -28.25 11.69
C GLY A 281 14.12 -27.07 12.26
N MET A 282 14.69 -26.36 13.23
CA MET A 282 14.09 -25.15 13.80
C MET A 282 13.91 -24.06 12.74
N ARG A 283 14.96 -23.85 11.93
CA ARG A 283 14.98 -22.87 10.85
C ARG A 283 13.85 -23.12 9.83
N TRP A 284 13.73 -24.34 9.32
CA TRP A 284 12.66 -24.72 8.39
C TRP A 284 11.28 -24.67 9.06
N GLY A 285 11.17 -25.05 10.33
CA GLY A 285 9.92 -24.93 11.09
C GLY A 285 9.39 -23.50 11.15
N ILE A 286 10.26 -22.52 11.46
CA ILE A 286 9.91 -21.10 11.48
C ILE A 286 9.49 -20.62 10.08
N SER A 287 10.24 -20.99 9.05
CA SER A 287 9.95 -20.60 7.67
C SER A 287 8.60 -21.12 7.19
N ILE A 288 8.32 -22.42 7.40
CA ILE A 288 7.06 -23.05 6.99
C ILE A 288 5.87 -22.40 7.72
N LEU A 289 5.99 -22.16 9.02
CA LEU A 289 4.94 -21.50 9.79
C LEU A 289 4.67 -20.09 9.26
N ALA A 290 5.73 -19.30 9.02
CA ALA A 290 5.59 -17.94 8.48
C ALA A 290 4.97 -17.95 7.07
N ALA A 291 5.39 -18.87 6.20
CA ALA A 291 4.82 -19.03 4.87
C ALA A 291 3.33 -19.42 4.93
N LEU A 292 2.96 -20.36 5.81
CA LEU A 292 1.55 -20.75 6.01
C LEU A 292 0.70 -19.57 6.48
N ILE A 293 1.19 -18.76 7.42
CA ILE A 293 0.49 -17.55 7.88
C ILE A 293 0.23 -16.58 6.72
N VAL A 294 1.24 -16.35 5.87
CA VAL A 294 1.09 -15.49 4.68
C VAL A 294 0.08 -16.07 3.70
N ILE A 295 0.20 -17.36 3.35
CA ILE A 295 -0.68 -18.03 2.39
C ILE A 295 -2.13 -18.00 2.88
N ILE A 296 -2.37 -18.37 4.14
CA ILE A 296 -3.70 -18.35 4.75
C ILE A 296 -4.28 -16.94 4.72
N SER A 297 -3.50 -15.93 5.11
CA SER A 297 -3.93 -14.53 5.11
C SER A 297 -4.34 -14.05 3.71
N VAL A 298 -3.53 -14.36 2.69
CA VAL A 298 -3.81 -13.99 1.29
C VAL A 298 -5.03 -14.74 0.75
N VAL A 299 -5.17 -16.03 1.05
CA VAL A 299 -6.34 -16.83 0.63
C VAL A 299 -7.62 -16.30 1.28
N ILE A 300 -7.59 -15.98 2.57
CA ILE A 300 -8.72 -15.38 3.27
C ILE A 300 -9.10 -14.05 2.64
N SER A 301 -8.12 -13.20 2.30
CA SER A 301 -8.40 -11.91 1.65
C SER A 301 -9.01 -12.08 0.25
N LYS A 302 -8.48 -12.99 -0.56
CA LYS A 302 -8.99 -13.26 -1.92
C LYS A 302 -10.39 -13.84 -1.96
N ARG A 303 -10.80 -14.61 -0.95
CA ARG A 303 -12.14 -15.20 -0.87
C ARG A 303 -13.22 -14.23 -0.36
N ARG A 304 -12.86 -12.98 -0.04
CA ARG A 304 -13.84 -11.97 0.40
C ARG A 304 -14.67 -11.55 -0.81
N PRO A 305 -16.01 -11.69 -0.76
CA PRO A 305 -16.86 -11.28 -1.86
C PRO A 305 -16.68 -9.79 -2.13
N ILE A 306 -16.66 -9.43 -3.40
CA ILE A 306 -16.84 -8.05 -3.82
C ILE A 306 -18.34 -7.79 -3.62
N ALA A 307 -18.71 -6.73 -2.89
CA ALA A 307 -20.10 -6.39 -2.56
C ALA A 307 -21.03 -6.21 -3.79
N VAL A 308 -20.49 -6.32 -5.01
CA VAL A 308 -21.16 -6.11 -6.30
C VAL A 308 -21.87 -7.38 -6.82
N GLY A 309 -21.86 -8.50 -6.07
CA GLY A 309 -22.28 -9.82 -6.60
C GLY A 309 -23.75 -10.23 -6.47
N ASP A 310 -24.54 -9.70 -5.55
CA ASP A 310 -25.84 -10.34 -5.19
C ASP A 310 -27.09 -9.56 -5.63
N MET A 311 -27.09 -9.03 -6.85
CA MET A 311 -28.32 -8.49 -7.48
C MET A 311 -28.37 -8.87 -8.97
N GLU A 312 -28.42 -10.17 -9.26
CA GLU A 312 -29.26 -10.63 -10.36
C GLU A 312 -30.73 -10.37 -9.96
N ASP A 313 -31.52 -9.83 -10.88
CA ASP A 313 -32.96 -9.58 -10.79
C ASP A 313 -33.45 -8.41 -9.92
N LEU A 314 -33.33 -7.17 -10.42
CA LEU A 314 -34.45 -6.22 -10.32
C LEU A 314 -34.57 -5.38 -11.61
N PRO A 315 -35.75 -5.34 -12.25
CA PRO A 315 -35.93 -4.62 -13.50
C PRO A 315 -35.80 -3.11 -13.26
N VAL A 316 -34.99 -2.47 -14.09
CA VAL A 316 -34.94 -1.02 -14.25
C VAL A 316 -36.31 -0.58 -14.77
N GLN A 317 -37.17 -0.05 -13.90
CA GLN A 317 -38.33 0.72 -14.36
C GLN A 317 -37.82 2.12 -14.73
N VAL A 318 -38.04 2.43 -16.01
CA VAL A 318 -37.75 3.67 -16.73
C VAL A 318 -38.38 4.88 -16.07
#